data_AF-A0A4U9TTT2-F1
#
_entry.id   AF-A0A4U9TTT2-F1
#
_cell.length_a   1.000
_cell.length_b   1.000
_cell.length_c   1.000
_cell.angle_alpha   90.00
_cell.angle_beta   90.00
_cell.angle_gamma   90.00
#
_symmetry.space_group_name_H-M   'P 1'
#
loop_
_entity.id
_entity.type
_entity.pdbx_description
1 polymer ?
#
loop_
_entity_poly.entity_id
_entity_poly.type
_entity_poly.pdbx_seq_one_letter_code
_entity_poly.pdbx_strand_id
1 'polypeptide(L)' 'MQAARAKGVKTLVGFNYMKNPTSQLAREIIANGEIGEVVHFYGTHNEDYLADPRTPIDWHCRKATAGLGRWAIWRRIS' A
#
# COMPACT_ATOMS: atom_id res chain seq x y z
N MET A 1 -4.30 17.78 3.25
CA MET A 1 -5.57 18.03 2.51
C MET A 1 -6.06 19.48 2.62
N GLN A 2 -6.07 20.11 3.80
CA GLN A 2 -6.52 21.51 3.95
C GLN A 2 -5.76 22.50 3.04
N ALA A 3 -4.43 22.45 3.02
CA ALA A 3 -3.62 23.35 2.19
C ALA A 3 -3.86 23.20 0.68
N ALA A 4 -4.02 21.96 0.19
CA ALA A 4 -4.33 21.71 -1.22
C ALA A 4 -5.75 22.15 -1.60
N ARG A 5 -6.73 21.91 -0.72
CA ARG A 5 -8.11 22.38 -0.90
C ARG A 5 -8.19 23.90 -0.93
N ALA A 6 -7.48 24.58 -0.02
CA ALA A 6 -7.43 26.04 0.03
C ALA A 6 -6.83 26.65 -1.26
N LYS A 7 -5.92 25.94 -1.93
CA LYS A 7 -5.31 26.38 -3.19
C LYS A 7 -6.05 25.90 -4.45
N GLY A 8 -7.11 25.10 -4.31
CA GLY A 8 -7.86 24.55 -5.45
C GLY A 8 -7.04 23.63 -6.38
N VAL A 9 -5.92 23.08 -5.90
CA VAL A 9 -5.02 22.25 -6.72
C VAL A 9 -5.34 20.77 -6.60
N LYS A 10 -5.16 20.04 -7.70
CA LYS A 10 -5.27 18.57 -7.71
C LYS A 10 -4.07 17.97 -6.96
N THR A 11 -4.33 16.92 -6.18
CA THR A 11 -3.29 16.16 -5.48
C THR A 11 -3.43 14.68 -5.79
N LEU A 12 -2.31 13.99 -5.93
CA LEU A 12 -2.25 12.55 -6.11
C LEU A 12 -1.28 11.94 -5.10
N VAL A 13 -1.62 10.76 -4.58
CA VAL A 13 -0.71 9.94 -3.75
C VAL A 13 -0.20 8.79 -4.60
N GLY A 14 1.09 8.46 -4.47
CA GLY A 14 1.82 7.52 -5.31
C GLY A 14 1.46 6.03 -5.13
N PHE A 15 0.18 5.68 -5.03
CA PHE A 15 -0.27 4.28 -5.04
C PHE A 15 -0.27 3.72 -6.46
N ASN A 16 0.92 3.46 -6.99
CA ASN A 16 1.14 3.04 -8.37
C ASN A 16 0.61 1.63 -8.68
N TYR A 17 0.53 0.72 -7.70
CA TYR A 17 0.01 -0.64 -7.93
C TYR A 17 -1.43 -0.64 -8.45
N MET A 18 -2.24 0.36 -8.09
CA MET A 18 -3.61 0.53 -8.62
C MET A 18 -3.65 0.95 -10.10
N LYS A 19 -2.52 1.35 -10.69
CA LYS A 19 -2.42 1.67 -12.12
C LYS A 19 -2.18 0.45 -13.00
N ASN A 20 -2.01 -0.73 -12.41
CA ASN A 20 -1.94 -1.97 -13.16
C ASN A 20 -3.25 -2.15 -13.97
N PRO A 21 -3.20 -2.40 -15.28
CA PRO A 21 -4.37 -2.69 -16.11
C PRO A 21 -5.28 -3.77 -15.51
N THR A 22 -4.71 -4.77 -14.83
CA THR A 22 -5.47 -5.85 -14.19
C THR A 22 -6.39 -5.35 -13.09
N SER A 23 -5.98 -4.33 -12.31
CA SER A 23 -6.85 -3.73 -11.29
C SER A 23 -8.00 -2.93 -11.91
N GLN A 24 -7.79 -2.34 -13.09
CA GLN A 24 -8.84 -1.64 -13.82
C GLN A 24 -9.85 -2.61 -14.43
N LEU A 25 -9.37 -3.73 -15.01
CA LEU A 25 -10.23 -4.80 -15.51
C LEU A 25 -11.05 -5.44 -14.37
N ALA A 26 -10.43 -5.72 -13.23
CA ALA A 26 -11.17 -6.25 -12.07
C ALA A 26 -12.30 -5.31 -11.64
N ARG A 27 -12.08 -3.99 -11.70
CA ARG A 27 -13.12 -2.99 -11.44
C ARG A 27 -14.23 -3.03 -12.49
N GLU A 28 -13.90 -3.21 -13.76
CA GLU A 28 -14.89 -3.32 -14.85
C GLU A 28 -15.78 -4.55 -14.68
N ILE A 29 -15.18 -5.72 -14.41
CA ILE A 29 -15.91 -6.98 -14.14
C ILE A 29 -16.90 -6.81 -12.98
N ILE A 30 -16.47 -6.19 -11.88
CA ILE A 30 -17.33 -5.91 -10.73
C ILE A 30 -18.43 -4.91 -11.10
N ALA A 31 -18.10 -3.84 -11.82
CA ALA A 31 -19.07 -2.79 -12.19
C ALA A 31 -20.13 -3.31 -13.19
N ASN A 32 -19.76 -4.23 -14.07
CA ASN A 32 -20.66 -4.89 -15.01
C ASN A 32 -21.54 -5.97 -14.34
N GLY A 33 -21.29 -6.29 -13.07
CA GLY A 33 -22.04 -7.32 -12.34
C GLY A 33 -21.74 -8.75 -12.79
N GLU A 34 -20.63 -8.98 -13.50
CA GLU A 34 -20.28 -10.28 -14.10
C GLU A 34 -20.07 -11.39 -13.06
N ILE A 35 -19.72 -11.02 -11.82
CA ILE A 35 -19.52 -11.95 -10.69
C ILE A 35 -20.59 -11.84 -9.60
N GLY A 36 -21.67 -11.09 -9.85
CA GLY A 36 -22.71 -10.82 -8.84
C GLY A 36 -22.23 -9.92 -7.69
N GLU A 37 -22.80 -10.11 -6.51
CA GLU A 37 -22.44 -9.34 -5.31
C GLU A 37 -21.10 -9.80 -4.72
N VAL A 38 -20.18 -8.87 -4.51
CA VAL A 38 -18.90 -9.15 -3.84
C VAL A 38 -19.13 -9.29 -2.34
N VAL A 39 -19.07 -10.52 -1.84
CA VAL A 39 -19.30 -10.83 -0.40
C VAL A 39 -18.02 -10.93 0.43
N HIS A 40 -16.85 -11.05 -0.21
CA HIS A 40 -15.57 -11.22 0.48
C HIS A 40 -14.39 -10.69 -0.34
N PHE A 41 -13.37 -10.15 0.34
CA PHE A 41 -12.10 -9.75 -0.26
C PHE A 41 -10.94 -10.25 0.59
N TYR A 42 -9.95 -10.86 -0.07
CA TYR A 42 -8.69 -11.27 0.51
C TYR A 42 -7.54 -10.71 -0.32
N GLY A 43 -6.59 -10.05 0.34
CA GLY A 43 -5.42 -9.47 -0.32
C GLY A 43 -4.20 -9.53 0.59
N THR A 44 -3.06 -9.92 0.03
CA THR A 44 -1.76 -9.97 0.72
C THR A 44 -0.77 -9.08 0.00
N HIS A 45 0.16 -8.52 0.77
CA HIS A 45 1.34 -7.83 0.25
C HIS A 45 2.52 -8.47 0.97
N ASN A 46 3.25 -9.40 0.36
CA ASN A 46 4.33 -10.13 1.04
C ASN A 46 5.66 -9.74 0.41
N GLU A 47 6.65 -9.41 1.25
CA GLU A 47 7.95 -8.94 0.80
C GLU A 47 9.04 -9.45 1.78
N ASP A 48 10.24 -9.73 1.28
CA ASP A 48 11.33 -10.41 2.00
C ASP A 48 12.63 -9.59 2.08
N TYR A 49 12.63 -8.33 1.65
CA TYR A 49 13.85 -7.49 1.55
C TYR A 49 14.56 -7.20 2.89
N LEU A 50 13.92 -7.42 4.05
CA LEU A 50 14.52 -7.29 5.39
C LEU A 50 14.51 -8.61 6.18
N ALA A 51 14.40 -9.75 5.49
CA ALA A 51 14.34 -11.04 6.17
C ALA A 51 15.70 -11.49 6.77
N ASP A 52 16.84 -11.10 6.17
CA ASP A 52 18.17 -11.43 6.71
C ASP A 52 18.52 -10.49 7.89
N PRO A 53 18.82 -11.03 9.09
CA PRO A 53 19.18 -10.23 10.25
C PRO A 53 20.49 -9.44 10.12
N ARG A 54 21.32 -9.75 9.12
CA ARG A 54 22.55 -9.00 8.79
C ARG A 54 22.29 -7.82 7.86
N THR A 55 21.08 -7.66 7.35
CA THR A 55 20.72 -6.55 6.46
C THR A 55 20.90 -5.22 7.20
N PRO A 56 21.67 -4.26 6.65
CA PRO A 56 21.87 -2.97 7.28
C PRO A 56 20.55 -2.22 7.49
N ILE A 57 20.40 -1.61 8.66
CA ILE A 57 19.23 -0.79 8.99
C ILE A 57 19.28 0.52 8.19
N ASP A 58 18.22 0.77 7.43
CA ASP A 58 18.02 2.02 6.70
C ASP A 58 17.00 2.96 7.39
N TRP A 59 16.64 4.05 6.71
CA TRP A 59 15.70 5.04 7.23
C TRP A 59 14.24 4.52 7.32
N HIS A 60 13.87 3.49 6.54
CA HIS A 60 12.53 2.89 6.59
C HIS A 60 12.26 2.19 7.92
N CYS A 61 13.33 1.76 8.59
CA CYS A 61 13.29 1.04 9.85
C CYS A 61 13.14 1.96 11.08
N ARG A 62 13.31 3.28 10.91
CA ARG A 62 13.31 4.26 12.00
C ARG A 62 11.97 4.96 12.08
N LYS A 63 11.29 4.83 13.22
CA LYS A 63 9.98 5.47 13.48
C LYS A 63 10.01 6.99 13.27
N ALA A 64 11.12 7.65 13.63
CA ALA A 64 11.26 9.09 13.49
C ALA A 64 11.21 9.59 12.03
N THR A 65 11.62 8.76 11.06
CA THR A 65 11.71 9.13 9.63
C THR A 65 10.60 8.52 8.79
N ALA A 66 10.26 7.25 9.01
CA ALA A 66 9.26 6.54 8.21
C ALA A 66 7.90 6.38 8.91
N GLY A 67 7.80 6.71 10.20
CA GLY A 67 6.57 6.53 10.98
C GLY A 67 6.27 5.04 11.21
N LEU A 68 5.32 4.51 10.45
CA LEU A 68 4.92 3.11 10.47
C LEU A 68 5.59 2.42 9.27
N GLY A 69 6.58 1.57 9.50
CA GLY A 69 7.12 0.67 8.45
C GLY A 69 6.08 -0.39 8.08
N ARG A 70 6.31 -1.66 8.40
CA ARG A 70 5.26 -2.69 8.39
C ARG A 70 5.41 -3.68 9.55
N TRP A 71 5.21 -3.38 10.82
CA TRP A 71 4.75 -2.22 11.59
C TRP A 71 5.95 -1.63 12.38
N ALA A 72 7.06 -1.39 11.66
CA ALA A 72 8.47 -1.40 12.06
C ALA A 72 9.00 -2.84 12.34
N ILE A 73 9.42 -3.60 11.30
CA ILE A 73 10.06 -4.95 11.38
C ILE A 73 9.64 -5.72 12.66
N TRP A 74 8.39 -6.18 12.75
CA TRP A 74 7.66 -6.62 13.96
C TRP A 74 8.53 -7.09 15.18
N ARG A 75 9.06 -6.13 15.98
CA ARG A 75 9.97 -6.30 17.15
C ARG A 75 11.01 -7.45 17.01
N ARG A 76 12.23 -7.19 16.51
CA ARG A 76 13.33 -8.19 16.57
C ARG A 76 12.89 -9.46 15.81
N ILE A 77 13.73 -10.46 15.83
CA ILE A 77 13.40 -11.85 15.52
C ILE A 77 12.71 -12.45 16.79
N SER A 78 11.77 -11.74 17.43
CA SER A 78 11.26 -12.10 18.79
C SER A 78 10.32 -13.28 18.81
#